data_AF-A0A2K5DD68-F1
#
_entry.id   AF-A0A2K5DD68-F1
#
_cell.length_a   1.000
_cell.length_b   1.000
_cell.length_c   1.000
_cell.angle_alpha   90.00
_cell.angle_beta   90.00
_cell.angle_gamma   90.00
#
_symmetry.space_group_name_H-M   'P 1'
#
loop_
_entity.id
_entity.type
_entity.pdbx_description
1 polymer ?
#
loop_
_entity_poly.entity_id
_entity_poly.type
_entity_poly.pdbx_seq_one_letter_code
_entity_poly.pdbx_strand_id
1 'polypeptide(L)'
;MRCHVATSCHVAWLLVLISGCWGQVNRLPFFTNHFFDTYLLISEDTPVGSSVTQLLARDMDNDPLVFGVSGEEASRFFAVEPDTGVVWLRQPLDRETKSEFTVEFSVSDHQGVITRKVNIQVGDVNDNAPTFHNQPYSVRIPENTPVGTPIFIVNATDPDLGAGGSVLYSFQPPSQFFAIDSARGTVTVIRELDYETTQAYQLTVNATDQDKTRPLSTLANLAIIITDVQDMDPIFINLPYSTNIYEHSPPGTTVRIITAIDQDKGRPRGIGYTIVSGNTNSIFALDYISGALTLNGLLDRENPLYSHGFILTVKGTELNDDRTPSDATVTTTFNILVIDINDNAPEFNSSEYSVAITELAQVGFALPLFIQVVDKDEGLNSMFEVYLVGNNSHHFIISPTSVQGKADIRIRVAIPLDYETVDRYDFDLFANESVPDHVGYAKVKIALINENDNRPIFSQPLYNVSLYENVTVGTSVLTVLVSPHSPAGPLSSGADCGEAPRGILSKGPGLCLLVY
;
A
#
# COMPACT_ATOMS: atom_id res chain seq x y z
N MET A 1 2.02 -19.34 169.43
CA MET A 1 3.40 -19.10 169.92
C MET A 1 4.26 -18.76 168.70
N ARG A 2 4.73 -17.51 168.61
CA ARG A 2 6.14 -17.06 168.46
C ARG A 2 6.92 -17.74 167.33
N CYS A 3 7.68 -17.05 166.46
CA CYS A 3 8.10 -15.66 166.38
C CYS A 3 8.63 -15.40 164.95
N HIS A 4 8.59 -14.12 164.56
CA HIS A 4 9.26 -13.50 163.43
C HIS A 4 10.73 -13.92 163.23
N VAL A 5 11.22 -13.84 161.99
CA VAL A 5 12.20 -12.81 161.57
C VAL A 5 11.98 -12.48 160.09
N ALA A 6 11.81 -11.20 159.80
CA ALA A 6 11.92 -10.63 158.45
C ALA A 6 13.35 -10.10 158.27
N THR A 7 13.94 -10.32 157.10
CA THR A 7 15.14 -9.62 156.64
C THR A 7 14.95 -9.16 155.20
N SER A 8 15.48 -7.97 154.95
CA SER A 8 15.24 -7.07 153.82
C SER A 8 16.41 -7.10 152.82
N CYS A 9 16.09 -6.73 151.57
CA CYS A 9 16.93 -6.18 150.49
C CYS A 9 18.01 -7.07 149.83
N HIS A 10 17.81 -7.47 148.56
CA HIS A 10 18.28 -6.73 147.36
C HIS A 10 18.06 -7.52 146.04
N VAL A 11 17.58 -6.78 145.02
CA VAL A 11 17.85 -6.87 143.55
C VAL A 11 17.62 -8.21 142.82
N ALA A 12 16.59 -8.23 141.95
CA ALA A 12 16.73 -8.41 140.51
C ALA A 12 15.34 -8.31 139.83
N TRP A 13 15.14 -7.25 139.04
CA TRP A 13 14.04 -7.22 138.06
C TRP A 13 14.44 -8.10 136.89
N LEU A 14 13.89 -9.31 136.82
CA LEU A 14 13.95 -10.13 135.61
C LEU A 14 12.69 -9.83 134.79
N LEU A 15 12.82 -8.88 133.85
CA LEU A 15 11.89 -8.69 132.75
C LEU A 15 12.00 -9.90 131.84
N VAL A 16 11.09 -10.87 131.98
CA VAL A 16 10.85 -11.87 130.94
C VAL A 16 9.76 -11.32 130.04
N LEU A 17 10.18 -10.58 129.02
CA LEU A 17 9.42 -10.33 127.81
C LEU A 17 9.22 -11.67 127.10
N ILE A 18 8.06 -12.30 127.27
CA ILE A 18 7.61 -13.32 126.33
C ILE A 18 7.06 -12.55 125.13
N SER A 19 7.92 -12.37 124.13
CA SER A 19 7.52 -11.92 122.81
C SER A 19 6.55 -12.95 122.23
N GLY A 20 5.30 -12.55 122.04
CA GLY A 20 4.41 -13.25 121.12
C GLY A 20 5.02 -13.17 119.72
N CYS A 21 5.66 -14.25 119.26
CA CYS A 21 5.99 -14.44 117.85
C CYS A 21 4.68 -14.62 117.09
N TRP A 22 4.10 -13.53 116.58
CA TRP A 22 3.31 -13.60 115.36
C TRP A 22 4.32 -13.91 114.25
N GLY A 23 4.31 -15.14 113.74
CA GLY A 23 5.02 -15.45 112.50
C GLY A 23 4.52 -14.51 111.41
N GLN A 24 5.44 -13.85 110.70
CA GLN A 24 5.07 -13.05 109.53
C GLN A 24 4.30 -13.96 108.57
N VAL A 25 3.09 -13.54 108.18
CA VAL A 25 2.34 -14.20 107.12
C VAL A 25 3.08 -13.92 105.82
N ASN A 26 3.54 -14.98 105.14
CA ASN A 26 4.22 -14.87 103.85
C ASN A 26 3.33 -14.13 102.84
N ARG A 27 3.88 -13.11 102.19
CA ARG A 27 3.20 -12.32 101.16
C ARG A 27 3.72 -12.76 99.81
N LEU A 28 2.83 -13.30 98.96
CA LEU A 28 3.24 -13.84 97.67
C LEU A 28 3.95 -12.80 96.78
N PRO A 29 4.95 -13.22 95.99
CA PRO A 29 5.65 -12.35 95.05
C PRO A 29 4.69 -11.84 93.96
N PHE A 30 5.01 -10.67 93.37
CA PHE A 30 4.25 -10.13 92.25
C PHE A 30 5.16 -9.62 91.13
N PHE A 31 4.75 -9.83 89.89
CA PHE A 31 5.45 -9.30 88.73
C PHE A 31 5.29 -7.77 88.62
N THR A 32 6.37 -7.12 88.20
CA THR A 32 6.45 -5.68 88.00
C THR A 32 6.62 -5.27 86.53
N ASN A 33 6.78 -6.23 85.61
CA ASN A 33 6.84 -5.93 84.19
C ASN A 33 5.50 -5.40 83.67
N HIS A 34 5.56 -4.30 82.93
CA HIS A 34 4.37 -3.65 82.37
C HIS A 34 3.75 -4.45 81.20
N PHE A 35 4.53 -5.30 80.53
CA PHE A 35 4.05 -6.09 79.39
C PHE A 35 2.98 -7.13 79.75
N PHE A 36 2.83 -7.48 81.03
CA PHE A 36 1.73 -8.36 81.48
C PHE A 36 0.36 -7.66 81.42
N ASP A 37 0.33 -6.34 81.38
CA ASP A 37 -0.89 -5.53 81.23
C ASP A 37 -1.11 -5.09 79.77
N THR A 38 -0.14 -5.36 78.89
CA THR A 38 -0.20 -5.06 77.46
C THR A 38 0.19 -6.30 76.64
N TYR A 39 1.40 -6.33 76.09
CA TYR A 39 1.98 -7.42 75.32
C TYR A 39 3.50 -7.32 75.32
N LEU A 40 4.16 -8.44 75.02
CA LEU A 40 5.59 -8.49 74.72
C LEU A 40 5.76 -8.64 73.21
N LEU A 41 6.50 -7.73 72.58
CA LEU A 41 6.80 -7.79 71.14
C LEU A 41 8.15 -8.48 70.93
N ILE A 42 8.20 -9.52 70.11
CA ILE A 42 9.43 -10.22 69.72
C ILE A 42 9.47 -10.30 68.20
N SER A 43 10.52 -9.80 67.57
CA SER A 43 10.70 -9.87 66.11
C SER A 43 10.94 -11.30 65.65
N GLU A 44 10.39 -11.72 64.53
CA GLU A 44 10.55 -13.11 64.06
C GLU A 44 11.97 -13.48 63.63
N ASP A 45 12.75 -12.50 63.18
CA ASP A 45 14.18 -12.65 62.85
C ASP A 45 15.09 -12.77 64.09
N THR A 46 14.52 -12.75 65.31
CA THR A 46 15.29 -12.89 66.55
C THR A 46 16.03 -14.24 66.56
N PRO A 47 17.37 -14.26 66.63
CA PRO A 47 18.12 -15.51 66.59
C PRO A 47 17.80 -16.39 67.80
N VAL A 48 17.64 -17.70 67.55
CA VAL A 48 17.52 -18.70 68.61
C VAL A 48 18.72 -18.61 69.57
N GLY A 49 18.46 -18.65 70.86
CA GLY A 49 19.45 -18.46 71.92
C GLY A 49 19.66 -17.01 72.35
N SER A 50 18.92 -16.04 71.78
CA SER A 50 18.90 -14.66 72.24
C SER A 50 18.02 -14.49 73.48
N SER A 51 18.39 -13.56 74.37
CA SER A 51 17.53 -13.15 75.47
C SER A 51 16.49 -12.14 74.96
N VAL A 52 15.20 -12.46 75.14
CA VAL A 52 14.08 -11.66 74.61
C VAL A 52 13.53 -10.67 75.63
N THR A 53 13.59 -11.00 76.91
CA THR A 53 13.20 -10.11 78.01
C THR A 53 13.73 -10.63 79.34
N GLN A 54 13.50 -9.88 80.42
CA GLN A 54 13.76 -10.32 81.79
C GLN A 54 12.49 -10.15 82.64
N LEU A 55 12.07 -11.23 83.28
CA LEU A 55 11.00 -11.22 84.27
C LEU A 55 11.49 -10.54 85.55
N LEU A 56 10.75 -9.54 85.99
CA LEU A 56 11.02 -8.74 87.17
C LEU A 56 9.85 -8.91 88.13
N ALA A 57 10.13 -9.43 89.32
CA ALA A 57 9.15 -9.55 90.39
C ALA A 57 9.71 -8.95 91.68
N ARG A 58 8.81 -8.58 92.58
CA ARG A 58 9.14 -8.13 93.93
C ARG A 58 8.44 -9.00 94.94
N ASP A 59 9.15 -9.30 96.00
CA ASP A 59 8.59 -9.85 97.21
C ASP A 59 8.80 -8.86 98.37
N MET A 60 7.79 -8.74 99.22
CA MET A 60 7.80 -7.77 100.32
C MET A 60 8.48 -8.34 101.57
N ASP A 61 8.67 -9.65 101.64
CA ASP A 61 9.40 -10.37 102.68
C ASP A 61 10.89 -10.56 102.31
N ASN A 62 11.24 -10.21 101.06
CA ASN A 62 12.56 -10.24 100.45
C ASN A 62 13.14 -11.67 100.34
N ASP A 63 12.26 -12.65 100.08
CA ASP A 63 12.60 -14.05 99.84
C ASP A 63 13.25 -14.27 98.45
N PRO A 64 14.09 -15.32 98.30
CA PRO A 64 14.65 -15.70 97.00
C PRO A 64 13.56 -16.08 95.99
N LEU A 65 13.64 -15.50 94.78
CA LEU A 65 12.64 -15.71 93.74
C LEU A 65 13.13 -16.69 92.68
N VAL A 66 12.26 -17.63 92.31
CA VAL A 66 12.47 -18.61 91.23
C VAL A 66 11.47 -18.35 90.12
N PHE A 67 11.98 -18.02 88.94
CA PHE A 67 11.19 -17.75 87.75
C PHE A 67 10.99 -19.00 86.89
N GLY A 68 9.89 -19.05 86.14
CA GLY A 68 9.59 -20.16 85.25
C GLY A 68 8.56 -19.81 84.17
N VAL A 69 8.36 -20.74 83.25
CA VAL A 69 7.34 -20.70 82.20
C VAL A 69 6.51 -21.98 82.27
N SER A 70 5.20 -21.85 82.10
CA SER A 70 4.24 -22.95 82.12
C SER A 70 3.48 -23.07 80.80
N GLY A 71 3.15 -24.31 80.43
CA GLY A 71 2.47 -24.66 79.18
C GLY A 71 3.40 -25.38 78.20
N GLU A 72 2.92 -26.48 77.61
CA GLU A 72 3.75 -27.34 76.74
C GLU A 72 4.28 -26.59 75.52
N GLU A 73 3.42 -25.80 74.85
CA GLU A 73 3.82 -24.99 73.70
C GLU A 73 4.79 -23.88 74.09
N ALA A 74 4.46 -23.12 75.15
CA ALA A 74 5.32 -22.03 75.63
C ALA A 74 6.73 -22.51 76.01
N SER A 75 6.85 -23.67 76.66
CA SER A 75 8.14 -24.25 77.06
C SER A 75 8.98 -24.79 75.89
N ARG A 76 8.39 -24.96 74.69
CA ARG A 76 9.13 -25.27 73.46
C ARG A 76 9.80 -24.04 72.87
N PHE A 77 9.12 -22.89 72.90
CA PHE A 77 9.61 -21.63 72.32
C PHE A 77 10.44 -20.80 73.30
N PHE A 78 10.13 -20.85 74.61
CA PHE A 78 10.76 -20.00 75.61
C PHE A 78 11.39 -20.84 76.74
N ALA A 79 12.57 -20.43 77.18
CA ALA A 79 13.20 -20.89 78.43
C ALA A 79 13.33 -19.70 79.38
N VAL A 80 13.20 -19.93 80.69
CA VAL A 80 13.40 -18.90 81.70
C VAL A 80 14.53 -19.36 82.61
N GLU A 81 15.55 -18.51 82.78
CA GLU A 81 16.62 -18.75 83.75
C GLU A 81 16.07 -18.55 85.18
N PRO A 82 16.07 -19.58 86.04
CA PRO A 82 15.29 -19.54 87.29
C PRO A 82 15.72 -18.45 88.28
N ASP A 83 17.01 -18.15 88.35
CA ASP A 83 17.57 -17.22 89.34
C ASP A 83 17.57 -15.76 88.87
N THR A 84 17.65 -15.53 87.55
CA THR A 84 17.79 -14.19 86.97
C THR A 84 16.50 -13.68 86.34
N GLY A 85 15.56 -14.58 86.00
CA GLY A 85 14.35 -14.26 85.27
C GLY A 85 14.55 -13.97 83.78
N VAL A 86 15.77 -14.16 83.23
CA VAL A 86 16.03 -13.92 81.81
C VAL A 86 15.29 -14.95 80.96
N VAL A 87 14.50 -14.47 79.99
CA VAL A 87 13.75 -15.30 79.04
C VAL A 87 14.57 -15.46 77.77
N TRP A 88 14.81 -16.69 77.36
CA TRP A 88 15.58 -17.10 76.20
C TRP A 88 14.68 -17.71 75.13
N LEU A 89 14.91 -17.34 73.87
CA LEU A 89 14.23 -17.95 72.73
C LEU A 89 14.88 -19.30 72.37
N ARG A 90 14.08 -20.37 72.22
CA ARG A 90 14.56 -21.74 71.96
C ARG A 90 14.23 -22.27 70.57
N GLN A 91 13.22 -21.70 69.92
CA GLN A 91 12.80 -22.06 68.57
C GLN A 91 12.62 -20.79 67.75
N PRO A 92 12.85 -20.86 66.42
CA PRO A 92 12.60 -19.73 65.55
C PRO A 92 11.12 -19.37 65.60
N LEU A 93 10.83 -18.07 65.49
CA LEU A 93 9.48 -17.57 65.32
C LEU A 93 9.24 -17.38 63.82
N ASP A 94 8.00 -17.55 63.41
CA ASP A 94 7.52 -17.37 62.03
C ASP A 94 6.09 -16.84 62.18
N ARG A 95 5.90 -15.57 61.84
CA ARG A 95 4.67 -14.83 62.03
C ARG A 95 3.61 -15.29 61.03
N GLU A 96 3.99 -15.61 59.80
CA GLU A 96 3.09 -16.13 58.75
C GLU A 96 2.48 -17.47 59.17
N THR A 97 3.21 -18.27 59.95
CA THR A 97 2.68 -19.48 60.59
C THR A 97 1.87 -19.15 61.86
N LYS A 98 2.39 -18.32 62.76
CA LYS A 98 1.71 -17.96 64.02
C LYS A 98 2.13 -16.57 64.54
N SER A 99 1.20 -15.62 64.49
CA SER A 99 1.44 -14.21 64.84
C SER A 99 1.36 -13.86 66.34
N GLU A 100 0.80 -14.73 67.17
CA GLU A 100 0.69 -14.48 68.62
C GLU A 100 0.78 -15.76 69.47
N PHE A 101 1.31 -15.60 70.69
CA PHE A 101 1.38 -16.64 71.70
C PHE A 101 0.81 -16.13 73.02
N THR A 102 -0.07 -16.90 73.66
CA THR A 102 -0.43 -16.67 75.06
C THR A 102 0.46 -17.51 75.96
N VAL A 103 1.41 -16.88 76.64
CA VAL A 103 2.40 -17.54 77.50
C VAL A 103 2.11 -17.25 78.95
N GLU A 104 2.17 -18.27 79.80
CA GLU A 104 2.02 -18.12 81.25
C GLU A 104 3.39 -18.22 81.93
N PHE A 105 3.81 -17.16 82.61
CA PHE A 105 5.05 -17.12 83.39
C PHE A 105 4.73 -17.25 84.88
N SER A 106 5.62 -17.91 85.61
CA SER A 106 5.50 -18.18 87.05
C SER A 106 6.64 -17.54 87.82
N VAL A 107 6.37 -17.03 89.03
CA VAL A 107 7.39 -16.66 90.02
C VAL A 107 7.04 -17.31 91.36
N SER A 108 8.05 -17.87 92.03
CA SER A 108 7.93 -18.62 93.28
C SER A 108 8.88 -18.07 94.34
N ASP A 109 8.42 -17.96 95.58
CA ASP A 109 9.23 -17.63 96.78
C ASP A 109 9.59 -18.91 97.60
N HIS A 110 9.45 -20.09 96.97
CA HIS A 110 9.51 -21.43 97.60
C HIS A 110 8.38 -21.80 98.57
N GLN A 111 7.54 -20.85 98.95
CA GLN A 111 6.38 -21.05 99.82
C GLN A 111 5.05 -20.97 99.04
N GLY A 112 5.03 -20.27 97.90
CA GLY A 112 3.91 -20.13 96.99
C GLY A 112 4.35 -19.67 95.59
N VAL A 113 3.46 -19.87 94.61
CA VAL A 113 3.71 -19.56 93.20
C VAL A 113 2.61 -18.65 92.67
N ILE A 114 3.00 -17.59 91.99
CA ILE A 114 2.09 -16.72 91.23
C ILE A 114 2.35 -16.90 89.74
N THR A 115 1.29 -17.10 88.97
CA THR A 115 1.34 -17.10 87.51
C THR A 115 0.70 -15.86 86.92
N ARG A 116 1.23 -15.38 85.80
CA ARG A 116 0.60 -14.35 84.98
C ARG A 116 0.72 -14.71 83.50
N LYS A 117 -0.38 -14.53 82.78
CA LYS A 117 -0.41 -14.66 81.32
C LYS A 117 0.05 -13.37 80.67
N VAL A 118 0.85 -13.49 79.63
CA VAL A 118 1.25 -12.40 78.74
C VAL A 118 0.89 -12.79 77.30
N ASN A 119 0.39 -11.82 76.54
CA ASN A 119 0.27 -11.96 75.10
C ASN A 119 1.63 -11.60 74.48
N ILE A 120 2.27 -12.54 73.80
CA ILE A 120 3.47 -12.30 73.03
C ILE A 120 3.04 -12.11 71.58
N GLN A 121 3.29 -10.92 71.04
CA GLN A 121 3.08 -10.61 69.64
C GLN A 121 4.38 -10.83 68.88
N VAL A 122 4.29 -11.53 67.75
CA VAL A 122 5.44 -11.69 66.84
C VAL A 122 5.48 -10.49 65.90
N GLY A 123 6.61 -9.79 65.90
CA GLY A 123 6.88 -8.68 64.99
C GLY A 123 7.27 -9.19 63.61
N ASP A 124 6.67 -8.58 62.60
CA ASP A 124 6.85 -8.89 61.17
C ASP A 124 8.18 -8.39 60.63
N VAL A 125 8.81 -9.18 59.77
CA VAL A 125 10.04 -8.88 59.02
C VAL A 125 9.79 -9.27 57.56
N ASN A 126 10.18 -8.41 56.63
CA ASN A 126 10.03 -8.67 55.19
C ASN A 126 10.97 -9.80 54.72
N ASP A 127 10.55 -11.05 54.88
CA ASP A 127 11.32 -12.25 54.56
C ASP A 127 10.64 -13.15 53.52
N ASN A 128 9.39 -12.85 53.14
CA ASN A 128 8.71 -13.46 52.01
C ASN A 128 8.74 -12.54 50.80
N ALA A 129 8.81 -13.14 49.61
CA ALA A 129 8.73 -12.41 48.35
C ALA A 129 7.35 -12.61 47.70
N PRO A 130 6.85 -11.66 46.91
CA PRO A 130 5.54 -11.78 46.28
C PRO A 130 5.46 -13.04 45.41
N THR A 131 4.37 -13.81 45.50
CA THR A 131 4.20 -15.04 44.71
C THR A 131 3.09 -14.89 43.70
N PHE A 132 3.40 -15.08 42.41
CA PHE A 132 2.44 -15.04 41.30
C PHE A 132 1.56 -16.29 41.23
N HIS A 133 0.29 -16.11 40.86
CA HIS A 133 -0.72 -17.18 40.74
C HIS A 133 -1.10 -17.45 39.28
N ASN A 134 -1.53 -18.68 38.96
CA ASN A 134 -2.06 -19.06 37.62
C ASN A 134 -1.05 -18.93 36.47
N GLN A 135 0.22 -19.20 36.73
CA GLN A 135 1.24 -19.30 35.67
C GLN A 135 1.09 -20.60 34.88
N PRO A 136 1.50 -20.65 33.59
CA PRO A 136 2.09 -19.55 32.80
C PRO A 136 1.05 -18.58 32.25
N TYR A 137 1.42 -17.30 32.11
CA TYR A 137 0.54 -16.27 31.54
C TYR A 137 0.66 -16.18 30.02
N SER A 138 -0.47 -16.34 29.34
CA SER A 138 -0.56 -16.09 27.90
C SER A 138 -1.93 -15.53 27.51
N VAL A 139 -1.93 -14.58 26.59
CA VAL A 139 -3.12 -13.96 26.04
C VAL A 139 -2.97 -13.78 24.52
N ARG A 140 -4.08 -13.91 23.79
CA ARG A 140 -4.16 -13.65 22.35
C ARG A 140 -5.07 -12.47 22.10
N ILE A 141 -4.60 -11.48 21.35
CA ILE A 141 -5.37 -10.26 21.03
C ILE A 141 -5.19 -9.92 19.55
N PRO A 142 -6.21 -9.36 18.87
CA PRO A 142 -6.07 -8.89 17.51
C PRO A 142 -5.20 -7.63 17.42
N GLU A 143 -4.53 -7.39 16.31
CA GLU A 143 -3.69 -6.20 16.14
C GLU A 143 -4.49 -4.90 16.19
N ASN A 144 -5.72 -4.91 15.69
CA ASN A 144 -6.65 -3.78 15.74
C ASN A 144 -7.23 -3.52 17.15
N THR A 145 -6.68 -4.12 18.19
CA THR A 145 -7.08 -3.86 19.59
C THR A 145 -6.86 -2.38 19.91
N PRO A 146 -7.91 -1.63 20.28
CA PRO A 146 -7.78 -0.19 20.52
C PRO A 146 -6.83 0.13 21.68
N VAL A 147 -6.10 1.24 21.54
CA VAL A 147 -5.28 1.80 22.62
C VAL A 147 -6.16 2.12 23.84
N GLY A 148 -5.68 1.73 25.02
CA GLY A 148 -6.39 1.85 26.29
C GLY A 148 -7.17 0.59 26.70
N THR A 149 -7.25 -0.43 25.84
CA THR A 149 -7.96 -1.67 26.14
C THR A 149 -7.20 -2.50 27.19
N PRO A 150 -7.86 -2.92 28.29
CA PRO A 150 -7.30 -3.90 29.22
C PRO A 150 -7.35 -5.30 28.62
N ILE A 151 -6.21 -5.99 28.58
CA ILE A 151 -6.05 -7.27 27.87
C ILE A 151 -5.80 -8.45 28.81
N PHE A 152 -5.21 -8.21 29.99
CA PHE A 152 -4.86 -9.26 30.93
C PHE A 152 -4.72 -8.70 32.35
N ILE A 153 -4.85 -9.55 33.37
CA ILE A 153 -4.62 -9.19 34.77
C ILE A 153 -3.68 -10.22 35.37
N VAL A 154 -2.54 -9.76 35.88
CA VAL A 154 -1.64 -10.60 36.69
C VAL A 154 -2.02 -10.48 38.16
N ASN A 155 -1.71 -11.52 38.94
CA ASN A 155 -1.99 -11.52 40.37
C ASN A 155 -0.83 -12.17 41.12
N ALA A 156 -0.29 -11.44 42.09
CA ALA A 156 0.70 -11.91 43.05
C ALA A 156 0.27 -11.52 44.47
N THR A 157 0.65 -12.34 45.44
CA THR A 157 0.35 -12.10 46.86
C THR A 157 1.61 -12.24 47.68
N ASP A 158 1.72 -11.42 48.72
CA ASP A 158 2.80 -11.46 49.69
C ASP A 158 2.18 -11.65 51.10
N PRO A 159 2.62 -12.66 51.88
CA PRO A 159 2.02 -12.96 53.18
C PRO A 159 2.43 -12.00 54.31
N ASP A 160 3.47 -11.17 54.12
CA ASP A 160 4.01 -10.26 55.14
C ASP A 160 3.01 -9.14 55.47
N LEU A 161 3.22 -8.38 56.55
CA LEU A 161 2.31 -7.30 56.95
C LEU A 161 2.68 -5.94 56.38
N GLY A 162 1.67 -5.09 56.25
CA GLY A 162 1.85 -3.67 55.93
C GLY A 162 2.53 -3.46 54.58
N ALA A 163 3.74 -2.89 54.61
CA ALA A 163 4.49 -2.55 53.40
C ALA A 163 5.16 -3.78 52.75
N GLY A 164 5.57 -4.79 53.53
CA GLY A 164 6.09 -6.06 53.02
C GLY A 164 5.01 -6.87 52.30
N GLY A 165 3.79 -6.88 52.84
CA GLY A 165 2.64 -7.52 52.18
C GLY A 165 2.08 -6.78 50.95
N SER A 166 2.47 -5.53 50.72
CA SER A 166 1.85 -4.67 49.70
C SER A 166 2.59 -4.80 48.37
N VAL A 167 2.00 -5.53 47.42
CA VAL A 167 2.63 -5.79 46.11
C VAL A 167 2.35 -4.68 45.10
N LEU A 168 3.39 -4.21 44.40
CA LEU A 168 3.28 -3.40 43.19
C LEU A 168 3.84 -4.13 41.96
N TYR A 169 3.22 -3.88 40.81
CA TYR A 169 3.59 -4.48 39.53
C TYR A 169 4.31 -3.48 38.61
N SER A 170 5.25 -4.01 37.83
CA SER A 170 5.95 -3.26 36.78
C SER A 170 6.43 -4.19 35.67
N PHE A 171 6.76 -3.64 34.50
CA PHE A 171 7.48 -4.37 33.46
C PHE A 171 8.98 -4.14 33.58
N GLN A 172 9.78 -5.20 33.46
CA GLN A 172 11.23 -5.14 33.52
C GLN A 172 11.89 -5.87 32.32
N PRO A 173 12.36 -5.15 31.29
CA PRO A 173 12.34 -3.69 31.13
C PRO A 173 10.92 -3.14 30.84
N PRO A 174 10.70 -1.82 30.95
CA PRO A 174 9.45 -1.19 30.54
C PRO A 174 9.12 -1.48 29.08
N SER A 175 7.85 -1.75 28.79
CA SER A 175 7.36 -1.97 27.43
C SER A 175 6.95 -0.66 26.76
N GLN A 176 7.14 -0.56 25.44
CA GLN A 176 6.69 0.58 24.63
C GLN A 176 5.24 0.43 24.15
N PHE A 177 4.69 -0.79 24.18
CA PHE A 177 3.38 -1.13 23.62
C PHE A 177 2.35 -1.48 24.70
N PHE A 178 2.80 -1.86 25.89
CA PHE A 178 1.94 -2.25 27.00
C PHE A 178 2.31 -1.50 28.28
N ALA A 179 1.30 -1.14 29.06
CA ALA A 179 1.45 -0.65 30.43
C ALA A 179 0.79 -1.63 31.40
N ILE A 180 1.22 -1.59 32.66
CA ILE A 180 0.63 -2.36 33.74
C ILE A 180 0.24 -1.38 34.86
N ASP A 181 -1.01 -1.46 35.32
CA ASP A 181 -1.46 -0.76 36.53
C ASP A 181 -0.68 -1.32 37.72
N SER A 182 0.11 -0.46 38.37
CA SER A 182 1.02 -0.89 39.42
C SER A 182 0.33 -1.47 40.65
N ALA A 183 -0.93 -1.10 40.93
CA ALA A 183 -1.66 -1.60 42.09
C ALA A 183 -2.57 -2.80 41.74
N ARG A 184 -3.13 -2.82 40.52
CA ARG A 184 -4.13 -3.82 40.11
C ARG A 184 -3.57 -4.95 39.25
N GLY A 185 -2.34 -4.82 38.75
CA GLY A 185 -1.76 -5.80 37.82
C GLY A 185 -2.47 -5.87 36.47
N THR A 186 -3.30 -4.89 36.12
CA THR A 186 -4.03 -4.86 34.84
C THR A 186 -3.12 -4.39 33.73
N VAL A 187 -2.94 -5.22 32.72
CA VAL A 187 -2.13 -4.93 31.53
C VAL A 187 -3.02 -4.29 30.46
N THR A 188 -2.59 -3.15 29.92
CA THR A 188 -3.32 -2.37 28.92
C THR A 188 -2.46 -2.07 27.71
N VAL A 189 -3.07 -2.03 26.52
CA VAL A 189 -2.43 -1.57 25.28
C VAL A 189 -2.23 -0.06 25.33
N ILE A 190 -1.03 0.44 25.04
CA ILE A 190 -0.71 1.89 25.06
C ILE A 190 -0.21 2.42 23.70
N ARG A 191 -0.02 1.55 22.72
CA ARG A 191 0.34 1.87 21.34
C ARG A 191 -0.35 0.89 20.39
N GLU A 192 -0.66 1.34 19.19
CA GLU A 192 -1.17 0.50 18.11
C GLU A 192 -0.23 -0.70 17.87
N LEU A 193 -0.85 -1.84 17.61
CA LEU A 193 -0.18 -3.11 17.35
C LEU A 193 -0.26 -3.35 15.84
N ASP A 194 0.75 -4.03 15.32
CA ASP A 194 0.91 -4.30 13.89
C ASP A 194 1.51 -5.71 13.79
N TYR A 195 0.71 -6.65 13.29
CA TYR A 195 1.04 -8.05 13.16
C TYR A 195 2.11 -8.26 12.06
N GLU A 196 2.04 -7.49 10.98
CA GLU A 196 3.00 -7.47 9.88
C GLU A 196 4.41 -7.13 10.41
N THR A 197 4.50 -6.32 11.46
CA THR A 197 5.77 -5.97 12.11
C THR A 197 6.12 -6.89 13.28
N THR A 198 5.21 -7.16 14.22
CA THR A 198 5.49 -7.93 15.45
C THR A 198 4.32 -8.83 15.86
N GLN A 199 4.51 -10.14 15.72
CA GLN A 199 3.46 -11.14 15.96
C GLN A 199 3.32 -11.57 17.43
N ALA A 200 4.32 -11.30 18.28
CA ALA A 200 4.27 -11.66 19.69
C ALA A 200 5.20 -10.79 20.55
N TYR A 201 4.77 -10.54 21.78
CA TYR A 201 5.55 -9.85 22.81
C TYR A 201 5.75 -10.77 24.00
N GLN A 202 7.02 -10.95 24.39
CA GLN A 202 7.39 -11.63 25.63
C GLN A 202 7.78 -10.58 26.65
N LEU A 203 6.90 -10.37 27.63
CA LEU A 203 7.10 -9.38 28.69
C LEU A 203 7.46 -10.07 30.00
N THR A 204 8.37 -9.47 30.75
CA THR A 204 8.68 -9.90 32.12
C THR A 204 7.99 -8.95 33.08
N VAL A 205 7.07 -9.49 33.86
CA VAL A 205 6.35 -8.78 34.92
C VAL A 205 7.10 -8.95 36.22
N ASN A 206 7.42 -7.85 36.87
CA ASN A 206 8.03 -7.79 38.17
C ASN A 206 6.96 -7.44 39.21
N ALA A 207 6.78 -8.30 40.22
CA ALA A 207 6.02 -8.02 41.42
C ALA A 207 7.01 -7.74 42.56
N THR A 208 6.91 -6.59 43.20
CA THR A 208 7.80 -6.17 44.29
C THR A 208 6.95 -5.73 45.47
N ASP A 209 7.30 -6.15 46.68
CA ASP A 209 6.73 -5.56 47.87
C ASP A 209 7.11 -4.07 48.01
N GLN A 210 6.60 -3.39 49.04
CA GLN A 210 6.88 -1.99 49.29
C GLN A 210 7.72 -1.76 50.55
N ASP A 211 8.49 -2.75 51.00
CA ASP A 211 9.40 -2.54 52.12
C ASP A 211 10.46 -1.48 51.76
N LYS A 212 10.70 -0.56 52.69
CA LYS A 212 11.58 0.59 52.44
C LYS A 212 13.06 0.24 52.53
N THR A 213 13.38 -0.84 53.24
CA THR A 213 14.75 -1.17 53.64
C THR A 213 15.30 -2.35 52.85
N ARG A 214 14.48 -3.37 52.61
CA ARG A 214 14.85 -4.61 51.93
C ARG A 214 13.68 -5.13 51.08
N PRO A 215 13.31 -4.44 49.99
CA PRO A 215 12.24 -4.91 49.14
C PRO A 215 12.64 -6.20 48.42
N LEU A 216 11.72 -7.16 48.42
CA LEU A 216 11.81 -8.44 47.74
C LEU A 216 10.91 -8.44 46.49
N SER A 217 11.31 -9.22 45.50
CA SER A 217 10.64 -9.23 44.21
C SER A 217 10.70 -10.59 43.53
N THR A 218 9.70 -10.86 42.70
CA THR A 218 9.65 -12.02 41.82
C THR A 218 9.29 -11.62 40.40
N LEU A 219 9.74 -12.44 39.45
CA LEU A 219 9.53 -12.22 38.02
C LEU A 219 8.63 -13.31 37.45
N ALA A 220 7.72 -12.92 36.56
CA ALA A 220 6.86 -13.81 35.79
C ALA A 220 6.88 -13.43 34.31
N ASN A 221 6.81 -14.43 33.44
CA ASN A 221 6.71 -14.20 32.00
C ASN A 221 5.24 -14.09 31.57
N LEU A 222 4.94 -13.09 30.74
CA LEU A 222 3.66 -12.88 30.07
C LEU A 222 3.88 -12.91 28.55
N ALA A 223 3.27 -13.88 27.89
CA ALA A 223 3.29 -14.00 26.43
C ALA A 223 2.01 -13.40 25.82
N ILE A 224 2.14 -12.28 25.12
CA ILE A 224 1.06 -11.65 24.35
C ILE A 224 1.24 -12.04 22.89
N ILE A 225 0.28 -12.78 22.34
CA ILE A 225 0.29 -13.24 20.95
C ILE A 225 -0.67 -12.35 20.17
N ILE A 226 -0.17 -11.72 19.11
CA ILE A 226 -0.98 -10.90 18.22
C ILE A 226 -1.62 -11.82 17.19
N THR A 227 -2.90 -11.61 16.89
CA THR A 227 -3.60 -12.27 15.78
C THR A 227 -3.85 -11.27 14.68
N ASP A 228 -3.44 -11.66 13.49
CA ASP A 228 -3.67 -11.00 12.20
C ASP A 228 -5.14 -10.62 11.98
N VAL A 229 -5.34 -9.42 11.46
CA VAL A 229 -6.60 -8.85 10.98
C VAL A 229 -6.33 -8.34 9.57
N GLN A 230 -7.23 -8.58 8.61
CA GLN A 230 -7.02 -8.02 7.27
C GLN A 230 -7.10 -6.50 7.30
N ASP A 231 -5.96 -5.83 7.18
CA ASP A 231 -5.89 -4.37 7.15
C ASP A 231 -4.91 -3.84 6.10
N MET A 232 -4.25 -4.72 5.33
CA MET A 232 -3.45 -4.34 4.18
C MET A 232 -4.20 -4.54 2.86
N ASP A 233 -4.20 -3.50 2.02
CA ASP A 233 -4.73 -3.62 0.66
C ASP A 233 -3.82 -4.51 -0.21
N PRO A 234 -4.39 -5.29 -1.15
CA PRO A 234 -3.59 -6.08 -2.08
C PRO A 234 -2.74 -5.20 -2.98
N ILE A 235 -1.65 -5.73 -3.52
CA ILE A 235 -0.77 -5.01 -4.47
C ILE A 235 -0.59 -5.78 -5.77
N PHE A 236 -0.59 -5.04 -6.88
CA PHE A 236 -0.18 -5.59 -8.17
C PHE A 236 1.33 -5.78 -8.23
N ILE A 237 1.77 -6.96 -8.66
CA ILE A 237 3.21 -7.28 -8.88
C ILE A 237 3.54 -7.25 -10.37
N ASN A 238 4.81 -7.39 -10.75
CA ASN A 238 5.24 -7.45 -12.17
C ASN A 238 4.90 -6.21 -13.02
N LEU A 239 4.91 -5.03 -12.38
CA LEU A 239 4.75 -3.73 -13.03
C LEU A 239 6.03 -3.31 -13.80
N PRO A 240 5.91 -2.49 -14.87
CA PRO A 240 4.67 -2.01 -15.47
C PRO A 240 3.99 -3.08 -16.31
N TYR A 241 2.66 -3.05 -16.32
CA TYR A 241 1.89 -3.88 -17.23
C TYR A 241 1.69 -3.15 -18.57
N SER A 242 2.73 -3.21 -19.41
CA SER A 242 2.58 -3.00 -20.85
C SER A 242 2.65 -4.33 -21.58
N THR A 243 1.86 -4.45 -22.64
CA THR A 243 1.92 -5.61 -23.53
C THR A 243 1.49 -5.22 -24.94
N ASN A 244 1.91 -6.04 -25.89
CA ASN A 244 1.67 -5.84 -27.30
C ASN A 244 0.83 -7.01 -27.80
N ILE A 245 -0.18 -6.73 -28.62
CA ILE A 245 -0.99 -7.74 -29.28
C ILE A 245 -1.15 -7.37 -30.75
N TYR A 246 -0.93 -8.34 -31.63
CA TYR A 246 -1.19 -8.13 -33.05
C TYR A 246 -2.70 -8.02 -33.30
N GLU A 247 -3.10 -7.14 -34.19
CA GLU A 247 -4.45 -7.24 -34.76
C GLU A 247 -4.65 -8.57 -35.50
N HIS A 248 -5.89 -8.90 -35.83
CA HIS A 248 -6.29 -10.24 -36.33
C HIS A 248 -5.95 -11.42 -35.42
N SER A 249 -5.40 -11.19 -34.22
CA SER A 249 -5.24 -12.24 -33.21
C SER A 249 -6.59 -12.91 -32.93
N PRO A 250 -6.65 -14.26 -32.85
CA PRO A 250 -7.93 -14.95 -32.68
C PRO A 250 -8.53 -14.66 -31.30
N PRO A 251 -9.86 -14.55 -31.18
CA PRO A 251 -10.54 -14.51 -29.89
C PRO A 251 -10.15 -15.72 -29.03
N GLY A 252 -9.97 -15.49 -27.73
CA GLY A 252 -9.43 -16.45 -26.77
C GLY A 252 -7.91 -16.37 -26.57
N THR A 253 -7.19 -15.59 -27.39
CA THR A 253 -5.77 -15.33 -27.18
C THR A 253 -5.53 -14.69 -25.81
N THR A 254 -4.66 -15.29 -24.99
CA THR A 254 -4.22 -14.70 -23.72
C THR A 254 -3.25 -13.56 -23.99
N VAL A 255 -3.66 -12.35 -23.61
CA VAL A 255 -2.89 -11.11 -23.77
C VAL A 255 -1.87 -10.99 -22.64
N ARG A 256 -2.33 -11.19 -21.40
CA ARG A 256 -1.49 -11.11 -20.19
C ARG A 256 -2.16 -11.84 -19.04
N ILE A 257 -1.38 -12.33 -18.09
CA ILE A 257 -1.87 -12.74 -16.78
C ILE A 257 -1.58 -11.62 -15.79
N ILE A 258 -2.64 -11.05 -15.23
CA ILE A 258 -2.60 -10.00 -14.21
C ILE A 258 -2.47 -10.68 -12.86
N THR A 259 -1.56 -10.20 -12.02
CA THR A 259 -1.33 -10.78 -10.70
C THR A 259 -1.21 -9.69 -9.65
N ALA A 260 -2.03 -9.83 -8.61
CA ALA A 260 -1.91 -9.12 -7.36
C ALA A 260 -1.74 -10.12 -6.21
N ILE A 261 -1.14 -9.65 -5.13
CA ILE A 261 -0.92 -10.42 -3.90
C ILE A 261 -1.53 -9.68 -2.72
N ASP A 262 -2.11 -10.46 -1.82
CA ASP A 262 -2.41 -10.05 -0.45
C ASP A 262 -1.09 -9.75 0.28
N GLN A 263 -1.08 -8.67 1.08
CA GLN A 263 0.10 -8.22 1.82
C GLN A 263 0.08 -8.63 3.28
N ASP A 264 -1.05 -9.09 3.81
CA ASP A 264 -1.17 -9.55 5.19
C ASP A 264 -0.27 -10.78 5.41
N LYS A 265 0.46 -10.81 6.53
CA LYS A 265 1.39 -11.91 6.84
C LYS A 265 0.69 -13.14 7.41
N GLY A 266 -0.58 -13.02 7.77
CA GLY A 266 -1.37 -14.15 8.22
C GLY A 266 -1.73 -15.11 7.10
N ARG A 267 -3.02 -15.48 7.05
CA ARG A 267 -3.46 -16.52 6.12
C ARG A 267 -3.73 -15.87 4.75
N PRO A 268 -2.98 -16.22 3.70
CA PRO A 268 -3.12 -15.54 2.42
C PRO A 268 -4.51 -15.76 1.83
N ARG A 269 -5.12 -14.67 1.37
CA ARG A 269 -6.42 -14.69 0.69
C ARG A 269 -6.28 -14.65 -0.82
N GLY A 270 -7.34 -15.12 -1.50
CA GLY A 270 -7.42 -15.05 -2.96
C GLY A 270 -7.72 -13.63 -3.42
N ILE A 271 -7.32 -13.27 -4.64
CA ILE A 271 -7.65 -11.97 -5.25
C ILE A 271 -8.60 -12.19 -6.43
N GLY A 272 -9.70 -11.44 -6.44
CA GLY A 272 -10.64 -11.31 -7.55
C GLY A 272 -10.30 -10.14 -8.45
N TYR A 273 -10.36 -10.32 -9.77
CA TYR A 273 -9.97 -9.31 -10.76
C TYR A 273 -11.15 -8.83 -11.60
N THR A 274 -11.27 -7.53 -11.81
CA THR A 274 -12.33 -6.93 -12.64
C THR A 274 -11.80 -5.76 -13.47
N ILE A 275 -12.35 -5.57 -14.66
CA ILE A 275 -12.06 -4.39 -15.48
C ILE A 275 -13.01 -3.26 -15.05
N VAL A 276 -12.46 -2.11 -14.68
CA VAL A 276 -13.20 -0.92 -14.27
C VAL A 276 -13.53 -0.04 -15.47
N SER A 277 -12.55 0.18 -16.36
CA SER A 277 -12.71 1.08 -17.51
C SER A 277 -11.65 0.82 -18.60
N GLY A 278 -11.81 1.48 -19.74
CA GLY A 278 -10.86 1.43 -20.86
C GLY A 278 -11.07 0.28 -21.85
N ASN A 279 -12.00 -0.64 -21.56
CA ASN A 279 -12.31 -1.79 -22.41
C ASN A 279 -13.37 -1.44 -23.46
N THR A 280 -13.01 -0.55 -24.38
CA THR A 280 -13.87 -0.14 -25.49
C THR A 280 -14.37 -1.36 -26.28
N ASN A 281 -15.66 -1.37 -26.62
CA ASN A 281 -16.35 -2.47 -27.30
C ASN A 281 -16.26 -3.85 -26.60
N SER A 282 -15.83 -3.91 -25.33
CA SER A 282 -15.66 -5.16 -24.58
C SER A 282 -14.76 -6.18 -25.30
N ILE A 283 -13.71 -5.68 -25.96
CA ILE A 283 -12.74 -6.47 -26.74
C ILE A 283 -11.89 -7.38 -25.83
N PHE A 284 -11.72 -7.04 -24.55
CA PHE A 284 -11.02 -7.88 -23.59
C PHE A 284 -11.98 -8.51 -22.58
N ALA A 285 -11.71 -9.74 -22.17
CA ALA A 285 -12.32 -10.41 -21.03
C ALA A 285 -11.24 -10.71 -19.99
N LEU A 286 -11.54 -10.45 -18.71
CA LEU A 286 -10.65 -10.72 -17.59
C LEU A 286 -11.27 -11.81 -16.73
N ASP A 287 -10.59 -12.94 -16.60
CA ASP A 287 -11.02 -14.00 -15.71
C ASP A 287 -10.88 -13.58 -14.24
N TYR A 288 -11.97 -13.76 -13.49
CA TYR A 288 -12.09 -13.22 -12.13
C TYR A 288 -11.08 -13.82 -11.16
N ILE A 289 -10.65 -15.07 -11.33
CA ILE A 289 -9.79 -15.77 -10.36
C ILE A 289 -8.35 -15.92 -10.85
N SER A 290 -8.16 -16.32 -12.10
CA SER A 290 -6.83 -16.53 -12.67
C SER A 290 -6.12 -15.23 -13.07
N GLY A 291 -6.87 -14.12 -13.21
CA GLY A 291 -6.35 -12.86 -13.71
C GLY A 291 -5.96 -12.91 -15.19
N ALA A 292 -6.36 -13.95 -15.93
CA ALA A 292 -6.08 -14.06 -17.36
C ALA A 292 -6.89 -13.03 -18.15
N LEU A 293 -6.19 -12.07 -18.75
CA LEU A 293 -6.76 -11.12 -19.70
C LEU A 293 -6.69 -11.75 -21.10
N THR A 294 -7.85 -11.97 -21.70
CA THR A 294 -8.01 -12.64 -22.99
C THR A 294 -8.74 -11.75 -23.97
N LEU A 295 -8.53 -12.01 -25.26
CA LEU A 295 -9.26 -11.35 -26.32
C LEU A 295 -10.66 -11.96 -26.45
N ASN A 296 -11.71 -11.14 -26.44
CA ASN A 296 -13.11 -11.53 -26.56
C ASN A 296 -13.71 -11.18 -27.95
N GLY A 297 -13.13 -10.21 -28.64
CA GLY A 297 -13.55 -9.78 -29.98
C GLY A 297 -12.41 -9.81 -30.99
N LEU A 298 -12.70 -9.46 -32.25
CA LEU A 298 -11.65 -9.23 -33.24
C LEU A 298 -11.03 -7.85 -33.02
N LEU A 299 -9.72 -7.78 -33.19
CA LEU A 299 -8.93 -6.57 -33.06
C LEU A 299 -8.60 -6.07 -34.48
N ASP A 300 -8.83 -4.78 -34.69
CA ASP A 300 -8.66 -4.05 -35.96
C ASP A 300 -8.08 -2.69 -35.57
N ARG A 301 -6.80 -2.47 -35.86
CA ARG A 301 -6.06 -1.31 -35.38
C ARG A 301 -6.55 -0.02 -36.05
N GLU A 302 -7.04 -0.10 -37.28
CA GLU A 302 -7.56 1.04 -38.05
C GLU A 302 -8.88 1.57 -37.46
N ASN A 303 -9.47 0.88 -36.48
CA ASN A 303 -10.64 1.34 -35.78
C ASN A 303 -10.37 2.66 -35.01
N PRO A 304 -11.10 3.77 -35.32
CA PRO A 304 -10.86 5.07 -34.71
C PRO A 304 -11.03 5.13 -33.19
N LEU A 305 -11.74 4.17 -32.59
CA LEU A 305 -12.03 4.15 -31.16
C LEU A 305 -10.85 3.69 -30.31
N TYR A 306 -9.91 2.95 -30.89
CA TYR A 306 -8.79 2.34 -30.17
C TYR A 306 -7.52 2.18 -31.02
N SER A 307 -7.37 3.00 -32.07
CA SER A 307 -6.19 3.04 -32.94
C SER A 307 -4.89 3.40 -32.23
N HIS A 308 -4.97 4.00 -31.04
CA HIS A 308 -3.81 4.32 -30.20
C HIS A 308 -3.56 3.24 -29.13
N GLY A 309 -4.23 2.09 -29.22
CA GLY A 309 -4.23 1.05 -28.21
C GLY A 309 -5.26 1.25 -27.10
N PHE A 310 -5.11 0.48 -26.03
CA PHE A 310 -6.01 0.49 -24.88
C PHE A 310 -5.28 0.83 -23.59
N ILE A 311 -5.96 1.60 -22.74
CA ILE A 311 -5.53 1.88 -21.37
C ILE A 311 -6.61 1.32 -20.46
N LEU A 312 -6.45 0.06 -20.01
CA LEU A 312 -7.41 -0.59 -19.13
C LEU A 312 -7.16 -0.18 -17.69
N THR A 313 -8.21 0.19 -16.96
CA THR A 313 -8.14 0.26 -15.50
C THR A 313 -8.67 -1.04 -14.94
N VAL A 314 -7.86 -1.76 -14.16
CA VAL A 314 -8.22 -3.04 -13.56
C VAL A 314 -8.19 -2.91 -12.04
N LYS A 315 -9.16 -3.54 -11.39
CA LYS A 315 -9.30 -3.62 -9.94
C LYS A 315 -9.01 -5.04 -9.47
N GLY A 316 -8.07 -5.18 -8.54
CA GLY A 316 -7.90 -6.36 -7.68
C GLY A 316 -8.70 -6.15 -6.41
N THR A 317 -9.45 -7.15 -5.97
CA THR A 317 -10.22 -7.15 -4.72
C THR A 317 -9.87 -8.40 -3.96
N GLU A 318 -9.46 -8.25 -2.71
CA GLU A 318 -9.24 -9.41 -1.87
C GLU A 318 -10.57 -10.16 -1.62
N LEU A 319 -10.48 -11.48 -1.48
CA LEU A 319 -11.63 -12.36 -1.29
C LEU A 319 -11.68 -12.91 0.13
N ASN A 320 -12.86 -12.89 0.72
CA ASN A 320 -13.14 -13.59 1.97
C ASN A 320 -13.02 -15.12 1.81
N ASP A 321 -13.02 -15.85 2.93
CA ASP A 321 -12.94 -17.33 2.94
C ASP A 321 -14.05 -18.01 2.11
N ASP A 322 -15.23 -17.37 1.99
CA ASP A 322 -16.36 -17.82 1.17
C ASP A 322 -16.28 -17.36 -0.30
N ARG A 323 -15.18 -16.72 -0.69
CA ARG A 323 -14.90 -16.11 -2.00
C ARG A 323 -15.76 -14.90 -2.34
N THR A 324 -16.44 -14.29 -1.37
CA THR A 324 -17.08 -12.98 -1.58
C THR A 324 -16.02 -11.86 -1.58
N PRO A 325 -16.25 -10.75 -2.31
CA PRO A 325 -15.35 -9.60 -2.27
C PRO A 325 -15.26 -8.99 -0.86
N SER A 326 -14.05 -8.67 -0.40
CA SER A 326 -13.82 -7.84 0.79
C SER A 326 -13.78 -6.34 0.44
N ASP A 327 -13.59 -5.49 1.44
CA ASP A 327 -13.42 -4.05 1.25
C ASP A 327 -12.00 -3.66 0.80
N ALA A 328 -11.03 -4.57 0.93
CA ALA A 328 -9.63 -4.35 0.57
C ALA A 328 -9.42 -4.45 -0.94
N THR A 329 -8.98 -3.35 -1.57
CA THR A 329 -8.97 -3.23 -3.03
C THR A 329 -7.84 -2.38 -3.56
N VAL A 330 -7.40 -2.69 -4.78
CA VAL A 330 -6.36 -1.94 -5.48
C VAL A 330 -6.70 -1.76 -6.94
N THR A 331 -6.38 -0.60 -7.51
CA THR A 331 -6.58 -0.31 -8.93
C THR A 331 -5.26 0.05 -9.59
N THR A 332 -5.04 -0.43 -10.82
CA THR A 332 -3.91 0.02 -11.65
C THR A 332 -4.28 0.08 -13.13
N THR A 333 -3.46 0.76 -13.91
CA THR A 333 -3.65 0.96 -15.35
C THR A 333 -2.72 0.06 -16.17
N PHE A 334 -3.26 -0.54 -17.23
CA PHE A 334 -2.58 -1.47 -18.13
C PHE A 334 -2.59 -0.89 -19.53
N ASN A 335 -1.42 -0.75 -20.14
CA ASN A 335 -1.30 -0.26 -21.51
C ASN A 335 -1.17 -1.44 -22.46
N ILE A 336 -2.09 -1.54 -23.42
CA ILE A 336 -2.09 -2.56 -24.45
C ILE A 336 -1.86 -1.84 -25.78
N LEU A 337 -0.73 -2.10 -26.40
CA LEU A 337 -0.41 -1.61 -27.74
C LEU A 337 -0.89 -2.64 -28.77
N VAL A 338 -1.66 -2.16 -29.74
CA VAL A 338 -2.04 -2.97 -30.89
C VAL A 338 -0.92 -2.87 -31.92
N ILE A 339 -0.38 -4.01 -32.34
CA ILE A 339 0.64 -4.06 -33.37
C ILE A 339 -0.05 -4.21 -34.72
N ASP A 340 0.24 -3.23 -35.56
CA ASP A 340 -0.19 -3.11 -36.95
C ASP A 340 0.27 -4.31 -37.79
N ILE A 341 -0.66 -4.82 -38.59
CA ILE A 341 -0.41 -5.78 -39.68
C ILE A 341 -0.71 -5.05 -40.98
N ASN A 342 0.12 -5.26 -42.00
CA ASN A 342 -0.18 -4.75 -43.34
C ASN A 342 -1.38 -5.51 -43.92
N ASP A 343 -2.60 -5.00 -43.73
CA ASP A 343 -3.86 -5.58 -44.19
C ASP A 343 -4.74 -4.59 -44.98
N ASN A 344 -4.33 -3.33 -45.11
CA ASN A 344 -4.93 -2.37 -46.01
C ASN A 344 -3.99 -2.11 -47.19
N ALA A 345 -4.57 -1.94 -48.37
CA ALA A 345 -3.83 -1.53 -49.56
C ALA A 345 -4.06 -0.04 -49.83
N PRO A 346 -3.15 0.65 -50.54
CA PRO A 346 -3.32 2.06 -50.84
C PRO A 346 -4.56 2.30 -51.69
N GLU A 347 -5.46 3.18 -51.24
CA GLU A 347 -6.73 3.45 -51.90
C GLU A 347 -6.77 4.88 -52.43
N PHE A 348 -7.09 5.03 -53.72
CA PHE A 348 -7.35 6.33 -54.34
C PHE A 348 -8.78 6.81 -54.03
N ASN A 349 -8.97 8.11 -53.84
CA ASN A 349 -10.29 8.69 -53.59
C ASN A 349 -11.26 8.64 -54.78
N SER A 350 -10.78 8.24 -55.96
CA SER A 350 -11.58 7.97 -57.16
C SER A 350 -10.90 6.88 -58.00
N SER A 351 -11.70 6.06 -58.69
CA SER A 351 -11.21 5.05 -59.65
C SER A 351 -10.82 5.66 -61.01
N GLU A 352 -11.26 6.89 -61.30
CA GLU A 352 -10.93 7.61 -62.53
C GLU A 352 -10.84 9.12 -62.29
N TYR A 353 -9.85 9.76 -62.91
CA TYR A 353 -9.63 11.20 -62.92
C TYR A 353 -9.62 11.69 -64.36
N SER A 354 -10.47 12.67 -64.67
CA SER A 354 -10.56 13.25 -66.01
C SER A 354 -10.38 14.76 -65.98
N VAL A 355 -9.62 15.30 -66.92
CA VAL A 355 -9.41 16.75 -67.07
C VAL A 355 -9.25 17.13 -68.54
N ALA A 356 -9.63 18.37 -68.87
CA ALA A 356 -9.33 18.99 -70.15
C ALA A 356 -8.36 20.15 -69.94
N ILE A 357 -7.27 20.19 -70.71
CA ILE A 357 -6.27 21.26 -70.66
C ILE A 357 -5.93 21.71 -72.09
N THR A 358 -5.52 22.97 -72.24
CA THR A 358 -5.00 23.50 -73.50
C THR A 358 -3.63 22.89 -73.82
N GLU A 359 -3.34 22.65 -75.10
CA GLU A 359 -2.00 22.21 -75.53
C GLU A 359 -0.90 23.25 -75.24
N LEU A 360 -1.28 24.53 -75.09
CA LEU A 360 -0.38 25.61 -74.68
C LEU A 360 0.05 25.53 -73.20
N ALA A 361 -0.36 24.48 -72.47
CA ALA A 361 0.09 24.23 -71.10
C ALA A 361 1.61 24.07 -71.05
N GLN A 362 2.28 25.00 -70.37
CA GLN A 362 3.74 24.99 -70.25
C GLN A 362 4.24 23.78 -69.43
N VAL A 363 5.48 23.36 -69.69
CA VAL A 363 6.17 22.39 -68.85
C VAL A 363 6.16 22.87 -67.39
N GLY A 364 5.76 21.99 -66.48
CA GLY A 364 5.55 22.26 -65.06
C GLY A 364 4.11 22.65 -64.70
N PHE A 365 3.22 22.91 -65.67
CA PHE A 365 1.81 23.18 -65.43
C PHE A 365 1.17 22.02 -64.65
N ALA A 366 0.56 22.31 -63.51
CA ALA A 366 -0.12 21.31 -62.69
C ALA A 366 -1.55 21.11 -63.18
N LEU A 367 -1.91 19.85 -63.41
CA LEU A 367 -3.27 19.50 -63.77
C LEU A 367 -4.21 19.83 -62.59
N PRO A 368 -5.39 20.44 -62.84
CA PRO A 368 -6.38 20.73 -61.81
C PRO A 368 -7.16 19.47 -61.41
N LEU A 369 -6.46 18.43 -60.96
CA LEU A 369 -7.01 17.18 -60.46
C LEU A 369 -6.89 17.12 -58.93
N PHE A 370 -7.92 16.58 -58.27
CA PHE A 370 -7.88 16.30 -56.83
C PHE A 370 -7.68 14.79 -56.62
N ILE A 371 -6.42 14.37 -56.68
CA ILE A 371 -6.01 12.98 -56.49
C ILE A 371 -5.47 12.84 -55.07
N GLN A 372 -6.11 11.99 -54.29
CA GLN A 372 -5.69 11.63 -52.95
C GLN A 372 -5.58 10.12 -52.86
N VAL A 373 -4.50 9.66 -52.25
CA VAL A 373 -4.25 8.25 -51.97
C VAL A 373 -3.98 8.09 -50.49
N VAL A 374 -4.61 7.08 -49.90
CA VAL A 374 -4.52 6.78 -48.47
C VAL A 374 -4.31 5.28 -48.30
N ASP A 375 -3.24 4.95 -47.59
CA ASP A 375 -3.09 3.68 -46.91
C ASP A 375 -3.39 3.90 -45.41
N LYS A 376 -4.17 2.99 -44.82
CA LYS A 376 -4.66 3.15 -43.44
C LYS A 376 -3.70 2.57 -42.40
N ASP A 377 -2.75 1.74 -42.81
CA ASP A 377 -1.82 1.04 -41.91
C ASP A 377 -0.82 2.03 -41.27
N GLU A 378 0.05 1.53 -40.38
CA GLU A 378 1.01 2.37 -39.65
C GLU A 378 2.46 2.17 -40.07
N GLY A 379 3.24 3.24 -39.98
CA GLY A 379 4.69 3.15 -40.08
C GLY A 379 5.12 2.64 -41.45
N LEU A 380 5.85 1.53 -41.49
CA LEU A 380 6.35 0.92 -42.72
C LEU A 380 5.26 0.21 -43.53
N ASN A 381 4.17 -0.19 -42.89
CA ASN A 381 3.10 -0.93 -43.54
C ASN A 381 2.21 -0.01 -44.40
N SER A 382 2.30 1.32 -44.23
CA SER A 382 1.61 2.31 -45.06
C SER A 382 2.53 3.01 -46.07
N MET A 383 3.69 2.44 -46.35
CA MET A 383 4.68 2.99 -47.28
C MET A 383 4.46 2.44 -48.69
N PHE A 384 4.17 3.33 -49.64
CA PHE A 384 3.92 2.94 -51.02
C PHE A 384 4.56 3.89 -52.04
N GLU A 385 4.77 3.36 -53.24
CA GLU A 385 5.27 4.09 -54.39
C GLU A 385 4.16 4.35 -55.41
N VAL A 386 4.08 5.60 -55.86
CA VAL A 386 3.11 6.03 -56.87
C VAL A 386 3.81 6.19 -58.21
N TYR A 387 3.22 5.68 -59.29
CA TYR A 387 3.76 5.78 -60.65
C TYR A 387 2.68 5.72 -61.73
N LEU A 388 2.99 6.29 -62.89
CA LEU A 388 2.13 6.26 -64.08
C LEU A 388 2.60 5.16 -65.03
N VAL A 389 1.66 4.38 -65.56
CA VAL A 389 1.91 3.34 -66.56
C VAL A 389 0.97 3.56 -67.73
N GLY A 390 1.51 3.60 -68.94
CA GLY A 390 0.69 3.76 -70.13
C GLY A 390 1.47 4.40 -71.27
N ASN A 391 0.86 4.39 -72.46
CA ASN A 391 1.49 5.02 -73.61
C ASN A 391 1.52 6.54 -73.42
N ASN A 392 2.62 7.18 -73.80
CA ASN A 392 2.86 8.62 -73.64
C ASN A 392 2.77 9.15 -72.19
N SER A 393 2.78 8.29 -71.16
CA SER A 393 2.75 8.74 -69.76
C SER A 393 3.94 9.63 -69.38
N HIS A 394 5.08 9.46 -70.07
CA HIS A 394 6.29 10.28 -69.94
C HIS A 394 6.11 11.77 -70.32
N HIS A 395 4.99 12.14 -70.97
CA HIS A 395 4.61 13.54 -71.15
C HIS A 395 4.20 14.22 -69.84
N PHE A 396 3.99 13.44 -68.78
CA PHE A 396 3.62 13.91 -67.46
C PHE A 396 4.57 13.37 -66.40
N ILE A 397 4.77 14.16 -65.34
CA ILE A 397 5.47 13.75 -64.13
C ILE A 397 4.51 13.81 -62.94
N ILE A 398 4.75 12.96 -61.96
CA ILE A 398 3.98 12.91 -60.73
C ILE A 398 4.84 13.28 -59.53
N SER A 399 4.20 13.83 -58.51
CA SER A 399 4.85 14.17 -57.25
C SER A 399 3.84 14.20 -56.11
N PRO A 400 4.18 13.67 -54.92
CA PRO A 400 5.34 12.81 -54.62
C PRO A 400 5.24 11.41 -55.23
N THR A 401 6.37 10.69 -55.34
CA THR A 401 6.43 9.29 -55.83
C THR A 401 6.58 8.27 -54.71
N SER A 402 7.03 8.66 -53.52
CA SER A 402 7.12 7.82 -52.32
C SER A 402 6.33 8.49 -51.22
N VAL A 403 5.40 7.74 -50.63
CA VAL A 403 4.39 8.26 -49.70
C VAL A 403 4.32 7.34 -48.48
N GLN A 404 4.03 7.94 -47.33
CA GLN A 404 3.69 7.24 -46.09
C GLN A 404 2.29 7.65 -45.65
N GLY A 405 1.38 6.68 -45.48
CA GLY A 405 0.02 6.89 -45.01
C GLY A 405 -0.86 7.63 -46.01
N LYS A 406 -0.68 8.94 -46.18
CA LYS A 406 -1.58 9.76 -47.00
C LYS A 406 -0.84 10.82 -47.80
N ALA A 407 -1.19 10.98 -49.08
CA ALA A 407 -0.71 12.09 -49.90
C ALA A 407 -1.74 12.58 -50.93
N ASP A 408 -1.61 13.88 -51.25
CA ASP A 408 -2.26 14.49 -52.41
C ASP A 408 -1.29 14.43 -53.60
N ILE A 409 -1.66 13.71 -54.66
CA ILE A 409 -0.82 13.48 -55.83
C ILE A 409 -1.01 14.59 -56.86
N ARG A 410 0.09 15.17 -57.31
CA ARG A 410 0.10 16.20 -58.35
C ARG A 410 0.70 15.65 -59.63
N ILE A 411 -0.05 15.78 -60.72
CA ILE A 411 0.42 15.49 -62.08
C ILE A 411 0.76 16.82 -62.77
N ARG A 412 1.94 16.89 -63.40
CA ARG A 412 2.39 18.07 -64.15
C ARG A 412 2.84 17.71 -65.55
N VAL A 413 2.68 18.66 -66.46
CA VAL A 413 3.23 18.56 -67.82
C VAL A 413 4.75 18.50 -67.75
N ALA A 414 5.35 17.48 -68.37
CA ALA A 414 6.80 17.26 -68.40
C ALA A 414 7.40 17.59 -69.77
N ILE A 415 6.63 17.38 -70.82
CA ILE A 415 7.00 17.60 -72.22
C ILE A 415 5.92 18.49 -72.85
N PRO A 416 6.28 19.46 -73.72
CA PRO A 416 5.31 20.25 -74.46
C PRO A 416 4.26 19.36 -75.15
N LEU A 417 3.02 19.80 -75.10
CA LEU A 417 1.85 19.09 -75.63
C LEU A 417 1.53 19.65 -77.02
N ASP A 418 1.02 18.80 -77.88
CA ASP A 418 0.72 19.12 -79.28
C ASP A 418 -0.52 18.30 -79.69
N TYR A 419 -1.64 18.98 -79.84
CA TYR A 419 -2.95 18.41 -80.15
C TYR A 419 -2.96 17.70 -81.51
N GLU A 420 -2.27 18.24 -82.51
CA GLU A 420 -2.20 17.64 -83.84
C GLU A 420 -1.48 16.29 -83.85
N THR A 421 -0.61 16.04 -82.87
CA THR A 421 0.05 14.73 -82.71
C THR A 421 -0.73 13.75 -81.83
N VAL A 422 -1.21 14.23 -80.69
CA VAL A 422 -1.93 13.43 -79.69
C VAL A 422 -3.03 14.30 -79.13
N ASP A 423 -4.30 13.94 -79.33
CA ASP A 423 -5.47 14.72 -78.89
C ASP A 423 -5.96 14.32 -77.48
N ARG A 424 -5.51 13.17 -76.98
CA ARG A 424 -5.87 12.62 -75.67
C ARG A 424 -4.80 11.71 -75.09
N TYR A 425 -4.69 11.71 -73.77
CA TYR A 425 -3.88 10.78 -73.00
C TYR A 425 -4.77 9.93 -72.08
N ASP A 426 -4.51 8.62 -72.06
CA ASP A 426 -5.15 7.65 -71.16
C ASP A 426 -4.04 6.77 -70.60
N PHE A 427 -3.81 6.85 -69.29
CA PHE A 427 -2.82 6.05 -68.60
C PHE A 427 -3.30 5.64 -67.21
N ASP A 428 -2.74 4.53 -66.73
CA ASP A 428 -3.01 3.95 -65.44
C ASP A 428 -2.13 4.61 -64.36
N LEU A 429 -2.73 4.86 -63.21
CA LEU A 429 -2.09 5.36 -62.01
C LEU A 429 -2.08 4.24 -60.97
N PHE A 430 -0.89 3.85 -60.54
CA PHE A 430 -0.70 2.81 -59.54
C PHE A 430 -0.11 3.40 -58.26
N ALA A 431 -0.53 2.84 -57.12
CA ALA A 431 0.12 2.99 -55.83
C ALA A 431 0.47 1.59 -55.32
N ASN A 432 1.74 1.25 -55.30
CA ASN A 432 2.21 -0.11 -55.03
C ASN A 432 2.99 -0.16 -53.72
N GLU A 433 2.69 -1.16 -52.92
CA GLU A 433 3.41 -1.43 -51.68
C GLU A 433 4.60 -2.37 -51.89
N SER A 434 5.32 -2.61 -50.79
CA SER A 434 6.37 -3.63 -50.73
C SER A 434 5.80 -5.07 -50.77
N VAL A 435 4.51 -5.23 -50.48
CA VAL A 435 3.81 -6.52 -50.40
C VAL A 435 3.09 -6.81 -51.71
N PRO A 436 3.21 -8.04 -52.28
CA PRO A 436 2.43 -8.44 -53.44
C PRO A 436 0.93 -8.34 -53.18
N ASP A 437 0.16 -7.94 -54.19
CA ASP A 437 -1.30 -7.80 -54.18
C ASP A 437 -1.88 -6.61 -53.40
N HIS A 438 -1.06 -5.85 -52.66
CA HIS A 438 -1.45 -4.56 -52.08
C HIS A 438 -1.16 -3.43 -53.07
N VAL A 439 -2.15 -3.19 -53.96
CA VAL A 439 -2.02 -2.24 -55.08
C VAL A 439 -3.26 -1.37 -55.20
N GLY A 440 -3.06 -0.06 -55.09
CA GLY A 440 -4.01 0.96 -55.49
C GLY A 440 -4.02 1.20 -56.99
N TYR A 441 -5.20 1.35 -57.57
CA TYR A 441 -5.39 1.56 -59.01
C TYR A 441 -6.41 2.65 -59.32
N ALA A 442 -6.06 3.55 -60.24
CA ALA A 442 -6.98 4.50 -60.84
C ALA A 442 -6.60 4.80 -62.29
N LYS A 443 -7.55 5.31 -63.08
CA LYS A 443 -7.30 5.79 -64.44
C LYS A 443 -7.15 7.30 -64.49
N VAL A 444 -6.26 7.80 -65.35
CA VAL A 444 -6.11 9.24 -65.63
C VAL A 444 -6.34 9.50 -67.10
N LYS A 445 -7.34 10.35 -67.40
CA LYS A 445 -7.72 10.77 -68.74
C LYS A 445 -7.52 12.27 -68.90
N ILE A 446 -6.77 12.65 -69.93
CA ILE A 446 -6.47 14.04 -70.24
C ILE A 446 -6.90 14.29 -71.68
N ALA A 447 -7.90 15.14 -71.86
CA ALA A 447 -8.29 15.64 -73.17
C ALA A 447 -7.52 16.94 -73.47
N LEU A 448 -6.93 17.05 -74.66
CA LEU A 448 -6.34 18.29 -75.11
C LEU A 448 -7.38 19.16 -75.80
N ILE A 449 -7.35 20.45 -75.48
CA ILE A 449 -8.11 21.48 -76.17
C ILE A 449 -7.19 22.04 -77.26
N ASN A 450 -7.62 21.85 -78.51
CA ASN A 450 -6.96 22.37 -79.70
C ASN A 450 -6.94 23.90 -79.69
N GLU A 451 -5.77 24.48 -79.93
CA GLU A 451 -5.55 25.90 -80.12
C GLU A 451 -5.13 26.18 -81.57
N ASN A 452 -5.53 27.33 -82.09
CA ASN A 452 -5.18 27.71 -83.46
C ASN A 452 -3.74 28.25 -83.56
N ASP A 453 -2.75 27.39 -83.37
CA ASP A 453 -1.32 27.70 -83.39
C ASP A 453 -0.63 27.30 -84.72
N ASN A 454 -1.34 26.54 -85.56
CA ASN A 454 -0.87 26.11 -86.87
C ASN A 454 -1.18 27.12 -87.96
N ARG A 455 -0.15 27.54 -88.70
CA ARG A 455 -0.35 28.39 -89.90
C ARG A 455 -1.06 27.59 -91.00
N PRO A 456 -2.02 28.17 -91.72
CA PRO A 456 -2.62 27.52 -92.88
C PRO A 456 -1.55 27.19 -93.94
N ILE A 457 -1.60 25.98 -94.50
CA ILE A 457 -0.62 25.53 -95.51
C ILE A 457 -1.29 25.52 -96.89
N PHE A 458 -0.65 26.17 -97.85
CA PHE A 458 -1.04 26.11 -99.25
C PHE A 458 -0.80 24.71 -99.81
N SER A 459 -1.75 24.18 -100.60
CA SER A 459 -1.64 22.84 -101.21
C SER A 459 -0.41 22.67 -102.13
N GLN A 460 0.18 23.77 -102.61
CA GLN A 460 1.40 23.76 -103.42
C GLN A 460 2.33 24.92 -102.99
N PRO A 461 3.67 24.72 -103.07
CA PRO A 461 4.64 25.78 -102.76
C PRO A 461 4.72 26.87 -103.84
N LEU A 462 4.23 26.58 -105.05
CA LEU A 462 4.20 27.50 -106.19
C LEU A 462 3.02 27.17 -107.09
N TYR A 463 2.21 28.16 -107.43
CA TYR A 463 1.13 28.02 -108.40
C TYR A 463 1.50 28.76 -109.69
N ASN A 464 1.73 28.00 -110.76
CA ASN A 464 1.96 28.57 -112.08
C ASN A 464 0.62 28.67 -112.83
N VAL A 465 0.29 29.88 -113.28
CA VAL A 465 -0.90 30.12 -114.10
C VAL A 465 -0.54 30.89 -115.34
N SER A 466 -1.13 30.52 -116.47
CA SER A 466 -0.93 31.17 -117.76
C SER A 466 -2.28 31.66 -118.26
N LEU A 467 -2.35 32.93 -118.62
CA LEU A 467 -3.55 33.56 -119.16
C LEU A 467 -3.25 34.13 -120.54
N TYR A 468 -4.21 34.02 -121.44
CA TYR A 468 -4.16 34.70 -122.74
C TYR A 468 -4.45 36.20 -122.54
N GLU A 469 -3.83 37.04 -123.37
CA GLU A 469 -3.93 38.51 -123.25
C GLU A 469 -5.36 39.07 -123.44
N ASN A 470 -6.26 38.28 -124.05
CA ASN A 470 -7.63 38.66 -124.37
C ASN A 470 -8.68 38.14 -123.38
N VAL A 471 -8.26 37.67 -122.20
CA VAL A 471 -9.17 37.18 -121.16
C VAL A 471 -10.05 38.32 -120.62
N THR A 472 -11.34 38.04 -120.44
CA THR A 472 -12.33 39.02 -120.00
C THR A 472 -12.33 39.22 -118.48
N VAL A 473 -12.68 40.42 -118.04
CA VAL A 473 -12.76 40.79 -116.61
C VAL A 473 -13.77 39.90 -115.89
N GLY A 474 -13.35 39.30 -114.77
CA GLY A 474 -14.16 38.38 -113.96
C GLY A 474 -13.87 36.89 -114.17
N THR A 475 -12.96 36.54 -115.09
CA THR A 475 -12.55 35.15 -115.31
C THR A 475 -11.78 34.61 -114.10
N SER A 476 -12.24 33.48 -113.54
CA SER A 476 -11.51 32.79 -112.46
C SER A 476 -10.24 32.15 -113.02
N VAL A 477 -9.10 32.48 -112.42
CA VAL A 477 -7.76 32.15 -112.92
C VAL A 477 -7.21 30.90 -112.24
N LEU A 478 -7.39 30.84 -110.92
CA LEU A 478 -6.88 29.79 -110.06
C LEU A 478 -7.71 29.76 -108.79
N THR A 479 -8.05 28.56 -108.33
CA THR A 479 -8.56 28.34 -106.97
C THR A 479 -7.45 27.74 -106.14
N VAL A 480 -7.03 28.46 -105.10
CA VAL A 480 -5.99 28.01 -104.18
C VAL A 480 -6.66 27.28 -103.03
N LEU A 481 -6.28 26.02 -102.82
CA LEU A 481 -6.76 25.23 -101.68
C LEU A 481 -5.77 25.38 -100.53
N VAL A 482 -6.29 25.78 -99.37
CA VAL A 482 -5.54 25.90 -98.13
C VAL A 482 -6.08 24.86 -97.16
N SER A 483 -5.20 24.05 -96.58
CA SER A 483 -5.58 23.09 -95.54
C SER A 483 -5.18 23.65 -94.17
N PRO A 484 -6.10 23.74 -93.19
CA PRO A 484 -5.69 23.84 -91.79
C PRO A 484 -5.04 22.51 -91.39
N HIS A 485 -3.94 22.56 -90.61
CA HIS A 485 -3.33 21.35 -90.05
C HIS A 485 -4.20 20.77 -88.91
N SER A 486 -5.03 21.61 -88.29
CA SER A 486 -5.92 21.25 -87.20
C SER A 486 -7.23 20.62 -87.71
N PRO A 487 -7.62 19.40 -87.25
CA PRO A 487 -8.98 18.92 -87.47
C PRO A 487 -9.93 19.82 -86.69
N ALA A 488 -10.88 20.45 -87.40
CA ALA A 488 -11.84 21.37 -86.82
C ALA A 488 -12.66 20.67 -85.71
N GLY A 489 -12.28 20.90 -84.46
CA GLY A 489 -13.17 20.67 -83.32
C GLY A 489 -14.35 21.65 -83.40
N PRO A 490 -15.52 21.32 -82.82
CA PRO A 490 -16.68 22.19 -82.88
C PRO A 490 -16.36 23.53 -82.21
N LEU A 491 -16.29 24.59 -83.02
CA LEU A 491 -16.23 25.98 -82.54
C LEU A 491 -17.39 26.20 -81.57
N SER A 492 -17.07 26.45 -80.31
CA SER A 492 -18.05 26.96 -79.36
C SER A 492 -18.56 28.31 -79.87
N SER A 493 -19.87 28.44 -79.87
CA SER A 493 -20.66 29.47 -80.54
C SER A 493 -20.32 30.90 -80.10
N GLY A 494 -20.27 31.80 -81.09
CA GLY A 494 -20.72 33.19 -80.90
C GLY A 494 -19.62 34.24 -80.86
N ALA A 495 -19.09 34.62 -82.03
CA ALA A 495 -18.56 35.96 -82.23
C ALA A 495 -18.91 36.44 -83.65
N ASP A 496 -19.78 37.42 -83.66
CA ASP A 496 -20.35 38.15 -84.78
C ASP A 496 -19.24 38.81 -85.62
N CYS A 497 -19.19 38.53 -86.93
CA CYS A 497 -18.28 39.24 -87.85
C CYS A 497 -18.86 40.61 -88.18
N GLY A 498 -18.46 41.62 -87.41
CA GLY A 498 -18.74 43.03 -87.67
C GLY A 498 -18.02 43.58 -88.91
N GLU A 499 -18.73 44.46 -89.60
CA GLU A 499 -18.36 45.17 -90.84
C GLU A 499 -16.99 45.89 -90.80
N ALA A 500 -16.30 45.86 -91.94
CA ALA A 500 -15.06 46.60 -92.20
C ALA A 500 -15.27 48.11 -92.38
N PRO A 501 -14.30 48.98 -92.02
CA PRO A 501 -14.23 50.32 -92.56
C PRO A 501 -13.31 50.40 -93.79
N ARG A 502 -13.80 51.10 -94.82
CA ARG A 502 -13.05 51.53 -96.01
C ARG A 502 -11.94 52.53 -95.63
N GLY A 503 -10.74 52.34 -96.14
CA GLY A 503 -9.64 53.31 -96.06
C GLY A 503 -8.78 53.30 -97.34
N ILE A 504 -8.76 54.44 -98.04
CA ILE A 504 -7.94 54.72 -99.22
C ILE A 504 -6.60 55.30 -98.75
N LEU A 505 -5.46 54.83 -99.28
CA LEU A 505 -4.23 55.60 -99.35
C LEU A 505 -3.35 55.14 -100.52
N SER A 506 -2.78 56.12 -101.21
CA SER A 506 -2.16 56.01 -102.54
C SER A 506 -0.63 55.86 -102.55
N LYS A 507 -0.14 55.32 -103.68
CA LYS A 507 1.16 55.52 -104.37
C LYS A 507 2.41 54.77 -103.88
N GLY A 508 2.94 53.92 -104.78
CA GLY A 508 4.36 53.51 -104.88
C GLY A 508 4.54 52.01 -105.15
N PRO A 509 5.34 51.58 -106.14
CA PRO A 509 5.11 50.31 -106.84
C PRO A 509 5.72 49.11 -106.10
N GLY A 510 4.86 48.19 -105.72
CA GLY A 510 5.21 46.84 -105.28
C GLY A 510 3.96 45.99 -105.44
N LEU A 511 3.99 45.04 -106.36
CA LEU A 511 2.91 44.09 -106.61
C LEU A 511 2.51 43.42 -105.28
N CYS A 512 1.36 43.80 -104.72
CA CYS A 512 0.69 43.03 -103.68
C CYS A 512 -0.43 42.24 -104.35
N LEU A 513 -0.27 40.92 -104.40
CA LEU A 513 -1.38 40.02 -104.71
C LEU A 513 -2.29 39.99 -103.48
N LEU A 514 -3.49 40.57 -103.58
CA LEU A 514 -4.60 40.25 -102.69
C LEU A 514 -5.20 38.91 -103.15
N VAL A 515 -5.28 37.94 -102.25
CA VAL A 515 -6.10 36.74 -102.44
C VAL A 515 -7.21 36.82 -101.39
N TYR A 516 -8.47 36.77 -101.87
CA TYR A 516 -9.67 36.70 -101.03
C TYR A 516 -9.78 35.33 -100.37
#